data_AF-A0A7K8I8U5-F1
#
_entry.id   AF-A0A7K8I8U5-F1
#
_cell.length_a   1.000
_cell.length_b   1.000
_cell.length_c   1.000
_cell.angle_alpha   90.00
_cell.angle_beta   90.00
_cell.angle_gamma   90.00
#
_symmetry.space_group_name_H-M   'P 1'
#
loop_
_entity.id
_entity.type
_entity.pdbx_description
1 polymer ?
#
loop_
_entity_poly.entity_id
_entity_poly.type
_entity_poly.pdbx_seq_one_letter_code
_entity_poly.pdbx_strand_id
1 'polypeptide(L)'
;SCPALSLRAGLRSEPHERSISPWRYRIDEDENRYPRKLAFAECLCSGCVDVKTGRETTSLNSVTIHQSMLVLRRKPCPRPAGLGLVTLEVEYIRVPVGCTCVLPRTAS
;
A
#
# COMPACT_ATOMS: atom_id res chain seq x y z
N SER A 1 5.20 -2.06 -14.40
CA SER A 1 4.36 -2.54 -15.52
C SER A 1 3.40 -3.59 -14.98
N CYS A 2 2.19 -3.68 -15.54
CA CYS A 2 1.20 -4.67 -15.09
C CYS A 2 1.67 -6.10 -15.45
N PRO A 3 1.76 -7.04 -14.49
CA PRO A 3 2.19 -8.40 -14.78
C PRO A 3 1.09 -9.18 -15.51
N ALA A 4 1.49 -10.08 -16.41
CA ALA A 4 0.56 -11.07 -16.94
C ALA A 4 0.38 -12.19 -15.91
N LEU A 5 -0.84 -12.40 -15.43
CA LEU A 5 -1.12 -13.46 -14.46
C LEU A 5 -1.32 -14.78 -15.19
N SER A 6 -0.60 -15.81 -14.74
CA SER A 6 -0.79 -17.19 -15.19
C SER A 6 -1.38 -18.02 -14.05
N LEU A 7 -2.49 -18.71 -14.33
CA LEU A 7 -3.14 -19.64 -13.40
C LEU A 7 -2.18 -20.71 -12.85
N ARG A 8 -1.10 -21.04 -13.57
CA ARG A 8 -0.11 -22.05 -13.16
C ARG A 8 0.91 -21.55 -12.13
N ALA A 9 1.09 -20.25 -11.96
CA ALA A 9 2.04 -19.66 -11.00
C ALA A 9 1.50 -19.57 -9.56
N GLY A 10 0.28 -20.08 -9.32
CA GLY A 10 -0.57 -19.68 -8.18
C GLY A 10 -0.42 -20.44 -6.86
N LEU A 11 0.32 -21.55 -6.78
CA LEU A 11 0.27 -22.39 -5.57
C LEU A 11 1.17 -21.91 -4.42
N ARG A 12 2.12 -21.01 -4.68
CA ARG A 12 3.06 -20.48 -3.67
C ARG A 12 3.14 -18.95 -3.65
N SER A 13 2.33 -18.29 -4.48
CA SER A 13 2.32 -16.83 -4.56
C SER A 13 1.44 -16.22 -3.48
N GLU A 14 1.93 -15.12 -2.94
CA GLU A 14 1.21 -14.35 -1.93
C GLU A 14 -0.02 -13.66 -2.54
N PRO A 15 -1.05 -13.31 -1.75
CA PRO A 15 -2.27 -12.69 -2.27
C PRO A 15 -2.04 -11.46 -3.17
N HIS A 16 -1.00 -10.66 -2.89
CA HIS A 16 -0.67 -9.46 -3.65
C HIS A 16 -0.16 -9.74 -5.07
N GLU A 17 0.42 -10.92 -5.29
CA GLU A 17 0.97 -11.35 -6.58
C GLU A 17 -0.10 -12.00 -7.46
N ARG A 18 -1.07 -12.67 -6.85
CA ARG A 18 -2.16 -13.39 -7.54
C ARG A 18 -3.50 -12.65 -7.58
N SER A 19 -3.53 -11.42 -7.07
CA SER A 19 -4.69 -10.53 -7.17
C SER A 19 -4.88 -10.06 -8.60
N ILE A 20 -6.14 -9.90 -9.04
CA ILE A 20 -6.46 -9.26 -10.33
C ILE A 20 -6.17 -7.75 -10.35
N SER A 21 -5.90 -7.15 -9.19
CA SER A 21 -5.36 -5.80 -9.03
C SER A 21 -4.06 -5.92 -8.24
N PRO A 22 -2.98 -6.46 -8.83
CA PRO A 22 -1.78 -6.83 -8.11
C PRO A 22 -1.03 -5.60 -7.60
N TRP A 23 -0.31 -5.76 -6.50
CA TRP A 23 0.50 -4.70 -5.89
C TRP A 23 1.85 -5.21 -5.44
N ARG A 24 2.80 -4.30 -5.24
CA ARG A 24 4.05 -4.56 -4.50
C ARG A 24 4.08 -3.72 -3.24
N TYR A 25 4.90 -4.11 -2.27
CA TYR A 25 5.17 -3.28 -1.11
C TYR A 25 6.43 -2.43 -1.33
N ARG A 26 6.28 -1.12 -1.18
CA ARG A 26 7.40 -0.21 -0.92
C ARG A 26 7.52 -0.02 0.58
N ILE A 27 8.72 -0.15 1.14
CA ILE A 27 8.94 0.16 2.55
C ILE A 27 9.01 1.68 2.71
N ASP A 28 8.07 2.22 3.48
CA ASP A 28 8.05 3.58 3.95
C ASP A 28 8.77 3.66 5.29
N GLU A 29 9.89 4.38 5.32
CA GLU A 29 10.77 4.46 6.47
C GLU A 29 10.85 5.89 7.00
N ASP A 30 10.57 6.05 8.29
CA ASP A 30 10.56 7.34 8.97
C ASP A 30 11.23 7.21 10.34
N GLU A 31 12.42 7.81 10.49
CA GLU A 31 13.22 7.77 11.71
C GLU A 31 12.51 8.35 12.93
N ASN A 32 11.56 9.26 12.70
CA ASN A 32 10.81 9.94 13.74
C ASN A 32 9.46 9.29 14.01
N ARG A 33 9.20 8.07 13.51
CA ARG A 33 7.93 7.36 13.66
C ARG A 33 8.12 5.98 14.29
N TYR A 34 7.17 5.54 15.10
CA TYR A 34 7.02 4.15 15.53
C TYR A 34 5.65 3.60 15.08
N PRO A 35 5.60 2.47 14.35
CA PRO A 35 6.75 1.73 13.81
C PRO A 35 7.49 2.55 12.73
N ARG A 36 8.82 2.40 12.70
CA ARG A 36 9.71 3.13 11.77
C ARG A 36 9.47 2.73 10.32
N LYS A 37 9.30 1.44 10.07
CA LYS A 37 9.06 0.86 8.75
C LYS A 37 7.61 0.44 8.62
N LEU A 38 6.96 0.88 7.53
CA LEU A 38 5.63 0.45 7.15
C LEU A 38 5.64 -0.02 5.69
N ALA A 39 4.93 -1.11 5.40
CA ALA A 39 4.78 -1.59 4.04
C ALA A 39 3.63 -0.84 3.35
N PHE A 40 3.95 -0.04 2.34
CA PHE A 40 2.99 0.72 1.54
C PHE A 40 2.72 -0.02 0.23
N ALA A 41 1.46 -0.40 0.01
CA ALA A 41 1.04 -1.05 -1.22
C ALA A 41 1.02 -0.07 -2.41
N GLU A 42 1.60 -0.49 -3.53
CA GLU A 42 1.60 0.22 -4.79
C GLU A 42 1.04 -0.68 -5.89
N CYS A 43 -0.09 -0.28 -6.49
CA CYS A 43 -0.71 -1.06 -7.56
C CYS A 43 0.23 -1.14 -8.77
N LEU A 44 0.33 -2.32 -9.37
CA LEU A 44 1.19 -2.57 -10.54
C LEU A 44 0.50 -2.25 -11.87
N CYS A 45 -0.84 -2.25 -11.85
CA CYS A 45 -1.71 -2.03 -12.99
C CYS A 45 -2.52 -0.74 -12.78
N SER A 46 -2.89 -0.10 -13.89
CA SER A 46 -3.87 0.99 -13.90
C SER A 46 -5.29 0.43 -13.98
N GLY A 47 -5.48 -0.57 -14.85
CA GLY A 47 -6.68 -1.39 -14.95
C GLY A 47 -6.63 -2.61 -14.02
N CYS A 48 -7.37 -3.66 -14.37
CA CYS A 48 -7.29 -4.94 -13.67
C CYS A 48 -6.91 -6.06 -14.63
N VAL A 49 -6.42 -7.17 -14.12
CA VAL A 49 -6.10 -8.35 -14.91
C VAL A 49 -7.39 -9.11 -15.20
N ASP A 50 -7.70 -9.27 -16.49
CA ASP A 50 -8.81 -10.07 -16.96
C ASP A 50 -8.52 -11.57 -16.71
N VAL A 51 -9.45 -12.26 -16.06
CA VAL A 51 -9.27 -13.66 -15.62
C VAL A 51 -9.23 -14.66 -16.78
N LYS A 52 -9.73 -14.29 -17.97
CA LYS A 52 -9.76 -15.17 -19.15
C LYS A 52 -8.45 -15.08 -19.94
N THR A 53 -7.93 -13.87 -20.08
CA THR A 53 -6.75 -13.58 -20.90
C THR A 53 -5.46 -13.49 -20.09
N GLY A 54 -5.55 -13.23 -18.78
CA GLY A 54 -4.40 -12.97 -17.92
C GLY A 54 -3.72 -11.63 -18.19
N ARG A 55 -4.32 -10.74 -18.99
CA ARG A 55 -3.76 -9.43 -19.37
C ARG A 55 -4.55 -8.29 -18.75
N GLU A 56 -3.94 -7.11 -18.67
CA GLU A 56 -4.61 -5.90 -18.19
C GLU A 56 -5.78 -5.52 -19.12
N THR A 57 -6.92 -5.20 -18.53
CA THR A 57 -8.07 -4.55 -19.16
C THR A 57 -8.29 -3.17 -18.54
N THR A 58 -8.62 -2.19 -19.38
CA THR A 58 -8.95 -0.82 -18.97
C THR A 58 -10.44 -0.63 -18.66
N SER A 59 -11.27 -1.68 -18.75
CA SER A 59 -12.69 -1.63 -18.39
C SER A 59 -12.95 -1.54 -16.88
N LEU A 60 -11.91 -1.72 -16.07
CA LEU A 60 -11.90 -1.68 -14.60
C LEU A 60 -10.68 -0.88 -14.15
N ASN A 61 -10.63 -0.46 -12.88
CA ASN A 61 -9.49 0.27 -12.34
C ASN A 61 -8.93 -0.43 -11.09
N SER A 62 -7.61 -0.54 -11.02
CA SER A 62 -6.92 -0.87 -9.77
C SER A 62 -6.80 0.39 -8.90
N VAL A 63 -7.28 0.31 -7.66
CA VAL A 63 -7.21 1.41 -6.69
C VAL A 63 -6.66 0.93 -5.35
N THR A 64 -5.92 1.79 -4.65
CA THR A 64 -5.36 1.48 -3.34
C THR A 64 -6.42 1.54 -2.24
N ILE A 65 -6.48 0.48 -1.42
CA ILE A 65 -7.25 0.47 -0.17
C ILE A 65 -6.38 1.09 0.92
N HIS A 66 -6.92 2.07 1.62
CA HIS A 66 -6.21 2.74 2.71
C HIS A 66 -6.81 2.37 4.07
N GLN A 67 -5.95 2.17 5.06
CA GLN A 67 -6.31 2.02 6.46
C GLN A 67 -5.79 3.21 7.27
N SER A 68 -6.59 3.69 8.22
CA SER A 68 -6.12 4.65 9.23
C SER A 68 -5.35 3.89 10.31
N MET A 69 -4.05 4.13 10.42
CA MET A 69 -3.17 3.47 11.37
C MET A 69 -2.62 4.46 12.39
N LEU A 70 -2.65 4.08 13.67
CA LEU A 70 -2.00 4.82 14.73
C LEU A 70 -0.47 4.64 14.64
N VAL A 71 0.25 5.74 14.73
CA VAL A 71 1.71 5.77 14.84
C VAL A 71 2.11 6.72 15.96
N LEU A 72 3.29 6.49 16.53
CA LEU A 72 3.88 7.43 17.50
C LEU A 72 4.93 8.28 16.80
N ARG A 73 4.79 9.60 16.85
CA ARG A 73 5.74 10.56 16.30
C ARG A 73 6.68 11.04 17.40
N ARG A 74 7.99 10.94 17.16
CA ARG A 74 9.04 11.54 17.99
C ARG A 74 9.12 13.03 17.69
N LYS A 75 8.98 13.87 18.72
CA LYS A 75 9.19 15.31 18.64
C LYS A 75 10.21 15.78 19.68
N PRO A 76 11.02 16.82 19.39
CA PRO A 76 11.89 17.44 20.37
C PRO A 76 11.10 17.96 21.57
N CYS A 77 11.65 17.82 22.78
CA CYS A 77 11.03 18.38 23.98
C CYS A 77 11.07 19.94 23.95
N PRO A 78 9.96 20.63 24.29
CA PRO A 78 9.84 22.10 24.17
C PRO A 78 10.56 22.93 25.27
N ARG A 79 11.38 22.34 26.14
CA ARG A 79 12.05 23.01 27.29
C ARG A 79 13.51 22.54 27.42
N PRO A 80 14.37 23.18 28.24
CA PRO A 80 15.75 22.74 28.46
C PRO A 80 15.78 21.46 29.32
N ALA A 81 15.13 20.42 28.82
CA ALA A 81 15.33 19.05 29.22
C ALA A 81 16.60 18.60 28.49
N GLY A 82 17.48 17.88 29.17
CA GLY A 82 18.83 17.54 28.69
C GLY A 82 18.88 17.09 27.22
N LEU A 83 20.01 17.37 26.57
CA LEU A 83 20.29 17.01 25.17
C LEU A 83 19.84 15.58 24.87
N GLY A 84 18.88 15.42 23.96
CA GLY A 84 18.43 14.11 23.46
C GLY A 84 17.09 13.59 23.99
N LEU A 85 16.35 14.33 24.82
CA LEU A 85 14.99 13.93 25.23
C LEU A 85 13.95 14.17 24.12
N VAL A 86 13.11 13.16 23.88
CA VAL A 86 12.02 13.20 22.88
C VAL A 86 10.66 12.93 23.55
N THR A 87 9.64 13.61 23.05
CA THR A 87 8.23 13.32 23.37
C THR A 87 7.62 12.45 22.27
N LEU A 88 6.75 11.52 22.64
CA LEU A 88 5.99 10.70 21.70
C LEU A 88 4.56 11.22 21.61
N GLU A 89 4.12 11.57 20.41
CA GLU A 89 2.76 12.00 20.14
C GLU A 89 2.04 10.97 19.28
N VAL A 90 0.74 10.77 19.55
CA VAL A 90 -0.11 9.91 18.76
C VAL A 90 -0.53 10.64 17.47
N GLU A 91 -0.33 10.00 16.33
CA GLU A 91 -0.76 10.47 15.02
C GLU A 91 -1.47 9.33 14.27
N TYR A 92 -2.47 9.66 13.46
CA TYR A 92 -3.12 8.70 12.57
C TYR A 92 -2.74 9.00 11.12
N ILE A 93 -2.16 8.02 10.44
CA ILE A 93 -1.76 8.14 9.03
C ILE A 93 -2.58 7.21 8.14
N ARG A 94 -2.74 7.57 6.86
CA ARG A 94 -3.41 6.75 5.86
C ARG A 94 -2.39 5.84 5.17
N VAL A 95 -2.41 4.56 5.49
CA VAL A 95 -1.49 3.56 4.93
C VAL A 95 -2.20 2.78 3.82
N PRO A 96 -1.67 2.75 2.58
CA PRO A 96 -2.20 1.87 1.56
C PRO A 96 -1.81 0.41 1.89
N VAL A 97 -2.80 -0.43 2.19
CA VAL A 97 -2.59 -1.81 2.66
C VAL A 97 -2.68 -2.84 1.53
N GLY A 98 -3.26 -2.47 0.40
CA GLY A 98 -3.39 -3.32 -0.77
C GLY A 98 -4.08 -2.58 -1.92
N CYS A 99 -4.32 -3.30 -3.00
CA CYS A 99 -5.09 -2.79 -4.13
C CYS A 99 -6.34 -3.65 -4.37
N THR A 100 -7.39 -3.01 -4.86
CA THR A 100 -8.63 -3.68 -5.25
C THR A 100 -9.06 -3.23 -6.65
N CYS A 101 -9.88 -4.04 -7.28
CA CYS A 101 -10.42 -3.80 -8.61
C CYS A 101 -11.84 -3.23 -8.51
N VAL A 102 -12.08 -2.10 -9.15
CA VAL A 102 -13.38 -1.39 -9.08
C VAL A 102 -13.90 -1.04 -10.47
N LEU A 103 -15.22 -0.82 -10.57
CA LEU A 103 -15.83 -0.24 -11.75
C LEU A 103 -15.31 1.21 -11.98
N PRO A 104 -15.08 1.65 -13.23
CA PRO A 104 -14.74 3.02 -13.53
C PRO A 104 -15.85 4.00 -13.11
N ARG A 105 -15.48 5.21 -12.72
CA ARG A 105 -16.44 6.26 -12.29
C ARG A 105 -17.31 6.78 -13.44
N THR A 106 -16.87 6.59 -14.67
CA THR A 106 -17.60 6.97 -15.89
C THR A 106 -17.68 5.75 -16.79
N ALA A 107 -18.90 5.32 -17.11
CA ALA A 107 -19.12 4.47 -18.26
C ALA A 107 -18.85 5.32 -19.51
N SER A 108 -17.85 4.93 -20.30
CA SER A 108 -17.76 5.35 -21.69
C SER A 108 -18.62 4.40 -22.54
#